data_AF-A0A660ZBW1-F1
#
_entry.id   AF-A0A660ZBW1-F1
#
_cell.length_a   1.000
_cell.length_b   1.000
_cell.length_c   1.000
_cell.angle_alpha   90.00
_cell.angle_beta   90.00
_cell.angle_gamma   90.00
#
_symmetry.space_group_name_H-M   'P 1'
#
loop_
_entity.id
_entity.type
_entity.pdbx_description
1 polymer ?
#
loop_
_entity_poly.entity_id
_entity_poly.type
_entity_poly.pdbx_seq_one_letter_code
_entity_poly.pdbx_strand_id
1 'polypeptide(L)'
;MFHKTERQPHKLKFFIFQWKIDGLKRRIFMERPVVFQNLGQQLVGMLHIPNKSGEPRLPAVLMLHGFTGHKIESHRLFVRAARRLADEGFVVFRFDFRGVRETVRASLRT
;
A
#
# COMPACT_ATOMS: atom_id res chain seq x y z
N MET A 1 -53.36 31.81 -9.89
CA MET A 1 -52.79 30.78 -9.00
C MET A 1 -51.95 29.83 -9.84
N PHE A 2 -50.66 30.10 -10.04
CA PHE A 2 -49.72 29.15 -10.64
C PHE A 2 -48.36 29.39 -9.99
N HIS A 3 -48.01 28.52 -9.02
CA HIS A 3 -46.68 28.49 -8.44
C HIS A 3 -45.69 27.97 -9.47
N LYS A 4 -44.75 28.82 -9.87
CA LYS A 4 -43.58 28.40 -10.64
C LYS A 4 -42.60 27.74 -9.67
N THR A 5 -42.68 26.42 -9.53
CA THR A 5 -41.71 25.64 -8.76
C THR A 5 -40.37 25.66 -9.48
N GLU A 6 -39.42 26.38 -8.90
CA GLU A 6 -38.02 26.42 -9.33
C GLU A 6 -37.37 25.07 -9.02
N ARG A 7 -37.21 24.23 -10.05
CA ARG A 7 -36.43 22.99 -9.96
C ARG A 7 -34.95 23.34 -9.93
N GLN A 8 -34.36 23.29 -8.74
CA GLN A 8 -32.93 23.26 -8.49
C GLN A 8 -32.26 22.14 -9.32
N PRO A 9 -31.33 22.45 -10.24
CA PRO A 9 -30.73 21.41 -11.05
C PRO A 9 -29.39 20.98 -10.42
N HIS A 10 -29.19 19.66 -10.33
CA HIS A 10 -27.91 18.92 -10.38
C HIS A 10 -26.82 19.10 -9.29
N LYS A 11 -27.07 18.65 -8.06
CA LYS A 11 -25.97 18.24 -7.13
C LYS A 11 -25.13 17.04 -7.65
N LEU A 12 -25.64 16.29 -8.63
CA LEU A 12 -24.99 15.08 -9.14
C LEU A 12 -23.68 15.33 -9.90
N LYS A 13 -23.52 16.50 -10.53
CA LYS A 13 -22.29 16.82 -11.30
C LYS A 13 -21.08 17.03 -10.41
N PHE A 14 -21.26 17.69 -9.27
CA PHE A 14 -20.17 17.93 -8.30
C PHE A 14 -19.64 16.64 -7.69
N PHE A 15 -20.52 15.70 -7.32
CA PHE A 15 -20.12 14.43 -6.70
C PHE A 15 -19.28 13.55 -7.63
N ILE A 16 -19.66 13.46 -8.91
CA ILE A 16 -18.91 12.72 -9.93
C ILE A 16 -17.56 13.41 -10.20
N PHE A 17 -17.52 14.74 -10.24
CA PHE A 17 -16.28 15.49 -10.47
C PHE A 17 -15.29 15.32 -9.32
N GLN A 18 -15.76 15.36 -8.07
CA GLN A 18 -14.94 15.13 -6.88
C GLN A 18 -14.39 13.68 -6.83
N TRP A 19 -15.22 12.67 -7.13
CA TRP A 19 -14.77 11.27 -7.24
C TRP A 19 -13.70 11.06 -8.32
N LYS A 20 -13.81 11.78 -9.45
CA LYS A 20 -12.83 11.73 -10.54
C LYS A 20 -11.51 12.41 -10.17
N ILE A 21 -11.54 13.44 -9.31
CA ILE A 21 -10.36 14.10 -8.76
C ILE A 21 -9.68 13.24 -7.68
N ASP A 22 -10.46 12.55 -6.83
CA ASP A 22 -9.94 11.56 -5.87
C ASP A 22 -9.23 10.38 -6.58
N GLY A 23 -9.69 10.04 -7.80
CA GLY A 23 -9.08 9.04 -8.67
C GLY A 23 -7.73 9.44 -9.28
N LEU A 24 -7.36 10.73 -9.24
CA LEU A 24 -6.08 11.25 -9.72
C LEU A 24 -5.19 11.71 -8.55
N LYS A 25 -5.17 10.96 -7.44
CA LYS A 25 -4.06 11.09 -6.48
C LYS A 25 -2.77 10.67 -7.19
N ARG A 26 -1.85 11.63 -7.41
CA ARG A 26 -0.46 11.27 -7.74
C ARG A 26 0.02 10.28 -6.68
N ARG A 27 0.73 9.22 -7.08
CA ARG A 27 1.40 8.34 -6.11
C ARG A 27 2.26 9.18 -5.19
N ILE A 28 1.87 9.26 -3.92
CA ILE A 28 2.55 10.02 -2.89
C ILE A 28 3.40 9.10 -1.99
N PHE A 29 3.83 7.94 -2.52
CA PHE A 29 4.74 7.02 -1.84
C PHE A 29 5.70 6.32 -2.84
N MET A 30 6.79 5.79 -2.29
CA MET A 30 7.81 4.98 -2.96
C MET A 30 7.66 3.50 -2.58
N GLU A 31 7.84 2.59 -3.55
CA GLU A 31 7.95 1.14 -3.31
C GLU A 31 9.43 0.73 -3.49
N ARG A 32 10.05 0.17 -2.44
CA ARG A 32 11.46 -0.27 -2.47
C ARG A 32 11.59 -1.74 -2.07
N PRO A 33 12.25 -2.59 -2.87
CA PRO A 33 12.56 -3.95 -2.44
C PRO A 33 13.58 -3.91 -1.30
N VAL A 34 13.36 -4.75 -0.29
CA VAL A 34 14.28 -4.90 0.84
C VAL A 34 14.61 -6.37 0.98
N VAL A 35 15.90 -6.67 0.99
CA VAL A 35 16.43 -8.01 1.26
C VAL A 35 17.10 -7.96 2.63
N PHE A 36 16.79 -8.94 3.49
CA PHE A 36 17.38 -9.04 4.83
C PHE A 36 17.61 -10.50 5.20
N GLN A 37 18.45 -10.75 6.20
CA GLN A 37 18.82 -12.09 6.64
C GLN A 37 18.04 -12.49 7.89
N ASN A 38 17.58 -13.73 7.93
CA ASN A 38 17.05 -14.38 9.12
C ASN A 38 17.59 -15.81 9.20
N LEU A 39 18.39 -16.12 10.23
CA LEU A 39 18.94 -17.46 10.47
C LEU A 39 19.64 -18.06 9.23
N GLY A 40 20.50 -17.27 8.57
CA GLY A 40 21.26 -17.70 7.38
C GLY A 40 20.45 -17.77 6.09
N GLN A 41 19.20 -17.29 6.09
CA GLN A 41 18.33 -17.27 4.91
C GLN A 41 17.94 -15.83 4.55
N GLN A 42 18.05 -15.51 3.25
CA GLN A 42 17.61 -14.20 2.74
C GLN A 42 16.09 -14.18 2.58
N LEU A 43 15.45 -13.18 3.15
CA LEU A 43 14.04 -12.89 2.97
C LEU A 43 13.88 -11.63 2.14
N VAL A 44 12.89 -11.66 1.24
CA VAL A 44 12.59 -10.54 0.34
C VAL A 44 11.24 -9.93 0.69
N GLY A 45 11.24 -8.61 0.85
CA GLY A 45 10.04 -7.84 1.12
C GLY A 45 9.95 -6.58 0.26
N MET A 46 8.82 -5.89 0.40
CA MET A 46 8.52 -4.63 -0.23
C MET A 46 8.21 -3.61 0.85
N LEU A 47 9.02 -2.55 0.89
CA LEU A 47 8.84 -1.40 1.76
C LEU A 47 8.10 -0.29 0.99
N HIS A 48 7.05 0.25 1.59
CA HIS A 48 6.28 1.38 1.11
C HIS A 48 6.60 2.57 2.01
N ILE A 49 7.11 3.64 1.42
CA ILE A 49 7.56 4.84 2.15
C ILE A 49 6.74 6.04 1.63
N PRO A 50 6.00 6.77 2.47
CA PRO A 50 5.31 7.98 2.04
C PRO A 50 6.33 9.05 1.59
N ASN A 51 6.04 9.76 0.51
CA ASN A 51 6.90 10.79 -0.08
C ASN A 51 6.95 12.09 0.75
N LYS A 52 6.08 12.22 1.76
CA LYS A 52 5.93 13.44 2.56
C LYS A 52 5.90 13.09 4.04
N SER A 53 7.08 13.09 4.65
CA SER A 53 7.18 13.40 6.06
C SER A 53 8.38 14.29 6.26
N GLY A 54 8.14 15.57 6.54
CA GLY A 54 9.16 16.39 7.20
C GLY A 54 9.45 15.91 8.64
N GLU A 55 8.73 14.88 9.09
CA GLU A 55 8.93 14.24 10.38
C GLU A 55 10.06 13.20 10.34
N PRO A 56 10.92 13.17 11.36
CA PRO A 56 12.02 12.22 11.46
C PRO A 56 11.57 10.79 11.80
N ARG A 57 10.32 10.60 12.25
CA ARG A 57 9.76 9.30 12.62
C ARG A 57 8.33 9.19 12.13
N LEU A 58 8.04 8.09 11.43
CA LEU A 58 6.71 7.79 10.93
C LEU A 58 6.17 6.52 11.61
N PRO A 59 4.84 6.41 11.79
CA PRO A 59 4.23 5.15 12.21
C PRO A 59 4.45 4.07 11.16
N ALA A 60 4.73 2.85 11.61
CA ALA A 60 5.04 1.72 10.74
C ALA A 60 4.03 0.57 10.91
N VAL A 61 3.69 -0.08 9.80
CA VAL A 61 2.81 -1.25 9.74
C VAL A 61 3.57 -2.43 9.13
N LEU A 62 3.57 -3.56 9.82
CA LEU A 62 4.12 -4.82 9.32
C LEU A 62 2.97 -5.74 8.87
N MET A 63 2.98 -6.14 7.60
CA MET A 63 1.97 -7.04 7.04
C MET A 63 2.53 -8.46 6.96
N LEU A 64 1.93 -9.35 7.75
CA LEU A 64 2.31 -10.75 7.87
C LEU A 64 1.21 -11.62 7.25
N HIS A 65 1.57 -12.48 6.31
CA HIS A 65 0.60 -13.34 5.65
C HIS A 65 0.21 -14.53 6.53
N GLY A 66 -0.95 -15.13 6.25
CA GLY A 66 -1.40 -16.34 6.93
C GLY A 66 -0.67 -17.61 6.48
N PHE A 67 -1.07 -18.75 7.05
CA PHE A 67 -0.58 -20.07 6.66
C PHE A 67 -0.83 -20.31 5.16
N THR A 68 0.17 -20.80 4.43
CA THR A 68 0.19 -20.97 2.95
C THR A 68 0.10 -19.68 2.11
N GLY A 69 0.01 -18.50 2.75
CA GLY A 69 -0.06 -17.20 2.07
C GLY A 69 1.29 -16.69 1.54
N HIS A 70 1.30 -15.44 1.06
CA HIS A 70 2.48 -14.73 0.57
C HIS A 70 2.30 -13.21 0.62
N LYS A 71 3.38 -12.43 0.52
CA LYS A 71 3.42 -10.95 0.64
C LYS A 71 2.54 -10.16 -0.33
N ILE A 72 1.91 -10.81 -1.31
CA ILE A 72 0.94 -10.21 -2.23
C ILE A 72 -0.51 -10.43 -1.75
N GLU A 73 -0.78 -11.55 -1.09
CA GLU A 73 -2.08 -12.15 -0.76
C GLU A 73 -3.08 -12.26 -1.93
N SER A 74 -4.17 -13.02 -1.72
CA SER A 74 -5.24 -13.19 -2.70
C SER A 74 -5.78 -11.84 -3.18
N HIS A 75 -6.07 -11.75 -4.48
CA HIS A 75 -6.53 -10.51 -5.13
C HIS A 75 -5.64 -9.28 -4.86
N ARG A 76 -4.34 -9.52 -4.56
CA ARG A 76 -3.35 -8.48 -4.24
C ARG A 76 -3.76 -7.66 -3.02
N LEU A 77 -4.50 -8.25 -2.08
CA LEU A 77 -5.04 -7.57 -0.90
C LEU A 77 -3.96 -6.78 -0.16
N PHE A 78 -2.82 -7.42 0.12
CA PHE A 78 -1.71 -6.77 0.83
C PHE A 78 -1.08 -5.64 0.03
N VAL A 79 -1.00 -5.76 -1.30
CA VAL A 79 -0.49 -4.69 -2.16
C VAL A 79 -1.43 -3.48 -2.10
N ARG A 80 -2.74 -3.71 -2.21
CA ARG A 80 -3.74 -2.63 -2.19
C ARG A 80 -3.79 -1.93 -0.83
N ALA A 81 -3.78 -2.71 0.25
CA ALA A 81 -3.75 -2.20 1.61
C ALA A 81 -2.46 -1.42 1.91
N ALA A 82 -1.29 -1.95 1.56
CA ALA A 82 -0.01 -1.28 1.79
C ALA A 82 0.08 0.07 1.07
N ARG A 83 -0.37 0.12 -0.20
CA ARG A 83 -0.40 1.38 -0.96
C ARG A 83 -1.36 2.39 -0.34
N ARG A 84 -2.55 1.94 0.07
CA ARG A 84 -3.51 2.85 0.72
C ARG A 84 -2.98 3.40 2.02
N LEU A 85 -2.38 2.55 2.87
CA LEU A 85 -1.76 2.99 4.12
C LEU A 85 -0.57 3.93 3.88
N ALA A 86 0.26 3.67 2.87
CA ALA A 86 1.35 4.57 2.50
C ALA A 86 0.85 5.92 1.96
N ASP A 87 -0.25 5.94 1.21
CA ASP A 87 -0.92 7.19 0.80
C ASP A 87 -1.46 8.00 2.01
N GLU A 88 -1.72 7.35 3.15
CA GLU A 88 -2.17 7.99 4.40
C GLU A 88 -1.01 8.30 5.37
N GLY A 89 0.26 8.11 4.95
CA GLY A 89 1.44 8.50 5.73
C GLY A 89 2.09 7.40 6.58
N PHE A 90 1.70 6.14 6.42
CA PHE A 90 2.33 5.02 7.11
C PHE A 90 3.51 4.45 6.32
N VAL A 91 4.60 4.09 7.02
CA VAL A 91 5.60 3.19 6.45
C VAL A 91 5.04 1.77 6.51
N VAL A 92 4.97 1.06 5.38
CA VAL A 92 4.42 -0.30 5.35
C VAL A 92 5.46 -1.28 4.84
N PHE A 93 5.70 -2.36 5.58
CA PHE A 93 6.57 -3.44 5.14
C PHE A 93 5.80 -4.75 5.01
N ARG A 94 5.93 -5.40 3.85
CA ARG A 94 5.35 -6.73 3.57
C ARG A 94 6.43 -7.65 3.04
N PHE A 95 6.58 -8.85 3.61
CA PHE A 95 7.62 -9.81 3.21
C PHE A 95 7.09 -11.25 3.28
N ASP A 96 7.77 -12.17 2.60
CA ASP A 96 7.45 -13.60 2.68
C ASP A 96 8.19 -14.25 3.84
N PHE A 97 7.50 -15.12 4.57
CA PHE A 97 8.16 -15.93 5.60
C PHE A 97 9.14 -16.92 5.01
N ARG A 98 10.07 -17.33 5.86
CA ARG A 98 11.11 -18.32 5.56
C ARG A 98 10.52 -19.62 5.00
N GLY A 99 11.10 -20.13 3.91
CA GLY A 99 10.65 -21.37 3.27
C GLY A 99 9.44 -21.21 2.34
N VAL A 100 8.86 -20.00 2.24
CA VAL A 100 7.80 -19.69 1.28
C VAL A 100 8.43 -18.91 0.12
N ARG A 101 8.60 -19.60 -1.01
CA ARG A 101 9.01 -19.05 -2.32
C ARG A 101 10.38 -18.36 -2.37
N GLU A 102 10.49 -17.11 -1.95
CA GLU A 102 11.61 -16.21 -2.31
C GLU A 102 12.66 -16.17 -1.19
N THR A 103 13.41 -17.26 -1.09
CA THR A 103 14.59 -17.37 -0.22
C THR A 103 15.82 -17.64 -1.07
N VAL A 104 16.74 -16.68 -1.17
CA VAL A 104 18.03 -16.91 -1.83
C VAL A 104 18.97 -17.51 -0.79
N ARG A 105 19.39 -18.76 -1.00
CA ARG A 105 20.41 -19.39 -0.15
C ARG A 105 21.67 -18.53 -0.23
N ALA A 106 22.08 -17.94 0.89
CA ALA A 106 23.41 -17.35 0.94
C ALA A 106 24.41 -18.50 0.76
N SER A 107 25.14 -18.51 -0.35
CA SER A 107 26.34 -19.32 -0.45
C SER A 107 27.32 -18.71 0.56
N LEU A 108 27.49 -19.39 1.69
CA LEU A 108 28.64 -19.16 2.55
C LEU A 108 29.85 -19.58 1.70
N ARG A 109 30.50 -18.61 1.06
CA ARG A 109 31.88 -18.78 0.63
C ARG A 109 32.73 -18.68 1.89
N THR A 110 33.08 -19.84 2.44
CA THR A 110 34.24 -20.02 3.32
C THR A 110 35.52 -19.68 2.58
#